data_AF-A0A455ZDM4-F1
#
_entry.id   AF-A0A455ZDM4-F1
#
_cell.length_a   1.000
_cell.length_b   1.000
_cell.length_c   1.000
_cell.angle_alpha   90.00
_cell.angle_beta   90.00
_cell.angle_gamma   90.00
#
_symmetry.space_group_name_H-M   'P 1'
#
loop_
_entity.id
_entity.type
_entity.pdbx_description
1 polymer ?
#
loop_
_entity_poly.entity_id
_entity_poly.type
_entity_poly.pdbx_seq_one_letter_code
_entity_poly.pdbx_strand_id
1 'polypeptide(L)'
;MEKLGLNQQLLENRGVLVPLLKGLKTSVLVPISIRMGDTHIRTDARIALRANTSGLLEPIIYPVRKAPNFKESFFGHYFTKEDQRHLTTTGNMGRVVDLIHPVTNEVIPSLISIDRLTREFFSYRTENIRIPQTIGGIQLSKEQEEILKSGRVLFLENILSRRGNLFNASLQFNAEKGYVEFLFNKELKESKLNNLFQKNSTFKPPFDIPKIFRGKLLENWQYEKLKAGEIVYINGLTNKKGNQYQGYISYDKNNGKFEFSFKNPNKKEQQEAKKISGISKGRKL
;
A
#
# COMPACT_ATOMS: atom_id res chain seq x y z
N MET A 1 -34.17 4.41 -5.54
CA MET A 1 -33.33 3.83 -6.61
C MET A 1 -33.94 4.05 -7.99
N GLU A 2 -35.22 3.74 -8.22
CA GLU A 2 -35.90 3.97 -9.52
C GLU A 2 -35.88 5.43 -9.97
N LYS A 3 -36.00 6.39 -9.04
CA LYS A 3 -35.87 7.84 -9.32
C LYS A 3 -34.50 8.24 -9.90
N LEU A 4 -33.49 7.38 -9.78
CA LEU A 4 -32.15 7.54 -10.37
C LEU A 4 -31.98 6.75 -11.67
N GLY A 5 -33.06 6.14 -12.20
CA GLY A 5 -32.99 5.24 -13.34
C GLY A 5 -32.32 3.89 -13.05
N LEU A 6 -32.22 3.51 -11.77
CA LEU A 6 -31.56 2.28 -11.33
C LEU A 6 -32.58 1.18 -11.09
N ASN A 7 -32.33 0.00 -11.65
CA ASN A 7 -33.09 -1.21 -11.38
C ASN A 7 -32.20 -2.33 -10.83
N GLN A 8 -32.82 -3.34 -10.24
CA GLN A 8 -32.13 -4.47 -9.60
C GLN A 8 -31.23 -5.22 -10.60
N GLN A 9 -31.77 -5.55 -11.77
CA GLN A 9 -31.06 -6.30 -12.82
C GLN A 9 -29.75 -5.61 -13.25
N LEU A 10 -29.76 -4.28 -13.42
CA LEU A 10 -28.56 -3.50 -13.73
C LEU A 10 -27.50 -3.64 -12.63
N LEU A 11 -27.90 -3.54 -11.36
CA LEU A 11 -26.99 -3.61 -10.22
C LEU A 11 -26.42 -5.02 -10.01
N GLU A 12 -27.22 -6.05 -10.29
CA GLU A 12 -26.81 -7.47 -10.25
C GLU A 12 -25.84 -7.79 -11.38
N ASN A 13 -26.16 -7.39 -12.61
CA ASN A 13 -25.31 -7.60 -13.78
C ASN A 13 -23.94 -6.92 -13.63
N ARG A 14 -23.89 -5.80 -12.89
CA ARG A 14 -22.64 -5.09 -12.57
C ARG A 14 -21.93 -5.64 -11.33
N GLY A 15 -22.53 -6.60 -10.62
CA GLY A 15 -21.98 -7.20 -9.40
C GLY A 15 -21.91 -6.26 -8.21
N VAL A 16 -22.73 -5.19 -8.19
CA VAL A 16 -22.69 -4.14 -7.16
C VAL A 16 -23.88 -4.15 -6.21
N LEU A 17 -24.96 -4.91 -6.50
CA LEU A 17 -26.15 -4.95 -5.64
C LEU A 17 -25.81 -5.37 -4.21
N VAL A 18 -25.18 -6.53 -4.03
CA VAL A 18 -24.88 -7.08 -2.69
C VAL A 18 -23.92 -6.17 -1.91
N PRO A 19 -22.79 -5.68 -2.47
CA PRO A 19 -21.97 -4.67 -1.80
C PRO A 19 -22.74 -3.42 -1.40
N LEU A 20 -23.59 -2.91 -2.28
CA LEU A 20 -24.37 -1.70 -2.04
C LEU A 20 -25.33 -1.86 -0.86
N LEU A 21 -26.02 -3.00 -0.76
CA LEU A 21 -26.88 -3.33 0.39
C LEU A 21 -26.12 -3.50 1.70
N LYS A 22 -24.82 -3.81 1.64
CA LYS A 22 -23.91 -3.82 2.81
C LYS A 22 -23.37 -2.42 3.16
N GLY A 23 -23.87 -1.36 2.52
CA GLY A 23 -23.42 0.01 2.72
C GLY A 23 -22.11 0.36 2.00
N LEU A 24 -21.59 -0.54 1.15
CA LEU A 24 -20.38 -0.27 0.40
C LEU A 24 -20.70 0.59 -0.83
N LYS A 25 -19.83 1.57 -1.11
CA LYS A 25 -19.91 2.34 -2.35
C LYS A 25 -19.66 1.42 -3.55
N THR A 26 -20.41 1.57 -4.64
CA THR A 26 -20.28 0.75 -5.86
C THR A 26 -18.83 0.70 -6.33
N SER A 27 -18.32 -0.47 -6.69
CA SER A 27 -16.93 -0.65 -7.14
C SER A 27 -16.66 -0.13 -8.56
N VAL A 28 -17.73 0.11 -9.30
CA VAL A 28 -17.74 0.63 -10.67
C VAL A 28 -18.67 1.84 -10.80
N LEU A 29 -18.52 2.56 -11.90
CA LEU A 29 -19.46 3.58 -12.32
C LEU A 29 -20.76 2.93 -12.79
N VAL A 30 -21.87 3.52 -12.36
CA VAL A 30 -23.23 3.13 -12.75
C VAL A 30 -23.89 4.34 -13.40
N PRO A 31 -24.51 4.17 -14.59
CA PRO A 31 -25.24 5.26 -15.21
C PRO A 31 -26.48 5.59 -14.39
N ILE A 32 -26.70 6.87 -14.13
CA ILE A 32 -27.88 7.39 -13.44
C ILE A 32 -28.59 8.43 -14.30
N SER A 33 -29.90 8.52 -14.10
CA SER A 33 -30.72 9.59 -14.66
C SER A 33 -31.46 10.29 -13.53
N ILE A 34 -31.21 11.59 -13.38
CA ILE A 34 -31.87 12.44 -12.38
C ILE A 34 -32.87 13.33 -13.11
N ARG A 35 -34.13 13.31 -12.67
CA ARG A 35 -35.19 14.21 -13.15
C ARG A 35 -35.48 15.27 -12.09
N MET A 36 -35.36 16.55 -12.47
CA MET A 36 -35.63 17.71 -11.62
C MET A 36 -36.52 18.68 -12.41
N GLY A 37 -37.83 18.62 -12.18
CA GLY A 37 -38.81 19.29 -13.05
C GLY A 37 -38.66 18.82 -14.49
N ASP A 38 -38.54 19.75 -15.42
CA ASP A 38 -38.32 19.47 -16.85
C ASP A 38 -36.86 19.10 -17.18
N THR A 39 -35.95 19.30 -16.23
CA THR A 39 -34.51 19.05 -16.43
C THR A 39 -34.18 17.57 -16.24
N HIS A 40 -33.51 17.01 -17.24
CA HIS A 40 -33.06 15.62 -17.26
C HIS A 40 -31.54 15.56 -17.30
N ILE A 41 -30.92 15.11 -16.21
CA ILE A 41 -29.47 14.91 -16.13
C ILE A 41 -29.17 13.42 -16.31
N ARG A 42 -28.25 13.08 -17.20
CA ARG A 42 -27.68 11.73 -17.35
C ARG A 42 -26.19 11.81 -17.09
N THR A 43 -25.70 11.00 -16.17
CA THR A 43 -24.28 10.95 -15.82
C THR A 43 -23.91 9.59 -15.26
N ASP A 44 -22.63 9.28 -15.28
CA ASP A 44 -22.08 8.15 -14.55
C ASP A 44 -21.73 8.58 -13.12
N ALA A 45 -22.00 7.71 -12.16
CA ALA A 45 -21.72 7.96 -10.75
C ALA A 45 -21.29 6.69 -10.01
N ARG A 46 -20.62 6.86 -8.88
CA ARG A 46 -20.60 5.83 -7.83
C ARG A 46 -21.69 6.12 -6.83
N ILE A 47 -22.24 5.07 -6.22
CA ILE A 47 -23.39 5.18 -5.34
C ILE A 47 -23.10 4.44 -4.04
N ALA A 48 -23.51 5.00 -2.91
CA ALA A 48 -23.58 4.30 -1.63
C ALA A 48 -24.99 4.43 -1.05
N LEU A 49 -25.40 3.49 -0.21
CA LEU A 49 -26.64 3.63 0.57
C LEU A 49 -26.26 3.98 2.01
N ARG A 50 -26.93 4.99 2.59
CA ARG A 50 -26.80 5.33 4.00
C ARG A 50 -28.16 5.49 4.65
N ALA A 51 -28.28 5.05 5.90
CA ALA A 51 -29.46 5.35 6.69
C ALA A 51 -29.45 6.84 7.09
N ASN A 52 -30.58 7.51 6.89
CA ASN A 52 -30.81 8.85 7.41
C ASN A 52 -31.14 8.80 8.92
N THR A 53 -31.42 9.97 9.51
CA THR A 53 -31.76 10.08 10.95
C THR A 53 -33.03 9.33 11.34
N SER A 54 -33.91 9.02 10.38
CA SER A 54 -35.13 8.23 10.57
C SER A 54 -34.92 6.74 10.32
N GLY A 55 -33.69 6.30 10.01
CA GLY A 55 -33.36 4.90 9.70
C GLY A 55 -33.69 4.47 8.27
N LEU A 56 -34.19 5.37 7.41
CA LEU A 56 -34.49 5.07 6.01
C LEU A 56 -33.21 5.13 5.16
N LEU A 57 -33.06 4.17 4.25
CA LEU A 57 -31.92 4.13 3.33
C LEU A 57 -32.06 5.15 2.20
N GLU A 58 -31.08 6.04 2.09
CA GLU A 58 -30.97 7.05 1.05
C GLU A 58 -29.70 6.82 0.20
N PRO A 59 -29.80 7.01 -1.13
CA PRO A 59 -28.64 6.95 -2.01
C PRO A 59 -27.81 8.23 -1.88
N ILE A 60 -26.52 8.06 -1.59
CA ILE A 60 -25.50 9.10 -1.76
C ILE A 60 -24.88 8.91 -3.14
N ILE A 61 -24.89 9.97 -3.94
CA ILE A 61 -24.45 9.98 -5.33
C ILE A 61 -23.12 10.72 -5.43
N TYR A 62 -22.12 10.05 -6.00
CA TYR A 62 -20.80 10.61 -6.27
C TYR A 62 -20.62 10.70 -7.80
N PRO A 63 -21.00 11.82 -8.43
CA PRO A 63 -20.96 11.97 -9.89
C PRO A 63 -19.52 12.09 -10.41
N VAL A 64 -19.28 11.64 -11.64
CA VAL A 64 -17.98 11.80 -12.29
C VAL A 64 -17.70 13.27 -12.60
N ARG A 65 -16.53 13.75 -12.18
CA ARG A 65 -16.00 15.07 -12.54
C ARG A 65 -14.94 14.94 -13.64
N LYS A 66 -14.88 15.95 -14.52
CA LYS A 66 -13.87 16.04 -15.58
C LYS A 66 -12.44 16.03 -15.01
N ALA A 67 -12.24 16.72 -13.89
CA ALA A 67 -10.97 16.80 -13.19
C ALA A 67 -11.22 17.02 -11.69
N PRO A 68 -10.24 16.70 -10.82
CA PRO A 68 -10.30 17.07 -9.41
C PRO A 68 -10.32 18.59 -9.26
N ASN A 69 -11.12 19.12 -8.32
CA ASN A 69 -11.22 20.57 -8.12
C ASN A 69 -10.12 21.08 -7.19
N PHE A 70 -8.91 21.29 -7.71
CA PHE A 70 -7.81 21.87 -6.94
C PHE A 70 -7.86 23.41 -6.82
N LYS A 71 -8.84 24.06 -7.46
CA LYS A 71 -8.96 25.54 -7.47
C LYS A 71 -9.58 26.09 -6.19
N GLU A 72 -10.49 25.32 -5.61
CA GLU A 72 -11.18 25.67 -4.37
C GLU A 72 -10.52 24.98 -3.18
N SER A 73 -10.74 25.53 -1.98
CA SER A 73 -10.32 24.86 -0.76
C SER A 73 -11.20 23.64 -0.49
N PHE A 74 -10.59 22.59 0.05
CA PHE A 74 -11.29 21.42 0.53
C PHE A 74 -11.30 21.46 2.05
N PHE A 75 -12.43 21.84 2.64
CA PHE A 75 -12.58 22.03 4.10
C PHE A 75 -11.48 22.94 4.69
N GLY A 76 -11.24 24.08 4.05
CA GLY A 76 -10.21 25.04 4.46
C GLY A 76 -8.79 24.74 3.96
N HIS A 77 -8.52 23.53 3.45
CA HIS A 77 -7.20 23.18 2.92
C HIS A 77 -7.05 23.59 1.45
N TYR A 78 -5.99 24.32 1.13
CA TYR A 78 -5.58 24.64 -0.25
C TYR A 78 -4.46 23.70 -0.71
N PHE A 79 -4.68 23.02 -1.83
CA PHE A 79 -3.75 22.00 -2.31
C PHE A 79 -2.48 22.60 -2.91
N THR A 80 -1.33 22.23 -2.35
CA THR A 80 -0.02 22.56 -2.92
C THR A 80 0.22 21.77 -4.21
N LYS A 81 1.20 22.18 -5.03
CA LYS A 81 1.60 21.42 -6.22
C LYS A 81 2.02 19.98 -5.88
N GLU A 82 2.62 19.77 -4.71
CA GLU A 82 3.00 18.46 -4.21
C GLU A 82 1.77 17.61 -3.87
N ASP A 83 0.79 18.19 -3.14
CA ASP A 83 -0.48 17.51 -2.83
C ASP A 83 -1.19 17.05 -4.10
N GLN A 84 -1.29 17.95 -5.08
CA GLN A 84 -1.91 17.67 -6.38
C GLN A 84 -1.18 16.53 -7.09
N ARG A 85 0.15 16.53 -7.07
CA ARG A 85 0.97 15.48 -7.66
C ARG A 85 0.74 14.14 -6.95
N HIS A 86 0.69 14.09 -5.63
CA HIS A 86 0.43 12.86 -4.88
C HIS A 86 -0.98 12.32 -5.14
N LEU A 87 -2.00 13.17 -5.02
CA LEU A 87 -3.40 12.79 -5.26
C LEU A 87 -3.62 12.29 -6.69
N THR A 88 -3.03 12.94 -7.69
CA THR A 88 -3.16 12.48 -9.09
C THR A 88 -2.39 11.19 -9.38
N THR A 89 -1.31 10.92 -8.64
CA THR A 89 -0.41 9.80 -8.93
C THR A 89 -0.77 8.53 -8.14
N THR A 90 -0.91 8.64 -6.81
CA THR A 90 -1.23 7.52 -5.92
C THR A 90 -2.69 7.51 -5.50
N GLY A 91 -3.45 8.58 -5.73
CA GLY A 91 -4.82 8.70 -5.21
C GLY A 91 -4.88 9.16 -3.76
N ASN A 92 -3.74 9.31 -3.07
CA ASN A 92 -3.67 9.66 -1.66
C ASN A 92 -2.65 10.80 -1.48
N MET A 93 -2.97 11.79 -0.64
CA MET A 93 -2.14 13.00 -0.53
C MET A 93 -0.78 12.78 0.14
N GLY A 94 -0.65 11.75 0.98
CA GLY A 94 0.65 11.37 1.55
C GLY A 94 1.01 12.02 2.89
N ARG A 95 0.13 12.86 3.45
CA ARG A 95 0.37 13.57 4.71
C ARG A 95 -0.93 13.93 5.41
N VAL A 96 -0.83 14.18 6.72
CA VAL A 96 -1.90 14.75 7.55
C VAL A 96 -2.00 16.25 7.34
N VAL A 97 -3.23 16.76 7.29
CA VAL A 97 -3.57 18.18 7.29
C VAL A 97 -4.70 18.45 8.25
N ASP A 98 -4.75 19.67 8.76
CA ASP A 98 -5.87 20.15 9.55
C ASP A 98 -7.00 20.61 8.63
N LEU A 99 -8.18 20.01 8.78
CA LEU A 99 -9.39 20.35 8.04
C LEU A 99 -10.44 20.98 8.94
N ILE A 100 -11.21 21.91 8.41
CA ILE A 100 -12.26 22.62 9.14
C ILE A 100 -13.58 21.91 8.92
N HIS A 101 -14.22 21.44 9.99
CA HIS A 101 -15.55 20.85 9.91
C HIS A 101 -16.57 21.87 9.39
N PRO A 102 -17.32 21.59 8.32
CA PRO A 102 -18.16 22.59 7.66
C PRO A 102 -19.32 23.09 8.52
N VAL A 103 -19.71 22.35 9.56
CA VAL A 103 -20.84 22.72 10.45
C VAL A 103 -20.36 23.24 11.80
N THR A 104 -19.29 22.67 12.36
CA THR A 104 -18.87 22.95 13.74
C THR A 104 -17.65 23.86 13.82
N ASN A 105 -16.99 24.14 12.69
CA ASN A 105 -15.72 24.87 12.60
C ASN A 105 -14.57 24.25 13.42
N GLU A 106 -14.73 23.00 13.87
CA GLU A 106 -13.67 22.24 14.53
C GLU A 106 -12.50 22.00 13.57
N VAL A 107 -11.27 22.13 14.08
CA VAL A 107 -10.04 21.81 13.35
C VAL A 107 -9.70 20.34 13.58
N ILE A 108 -9.64 19.56 12.49
CA ILE A 108 -9.59 18.10 12.53
C ILE A 108 -8.41 17.58 11.71
N PRO A 109 -7.39 16.99 12.36
CA PRO A 109 -6.30 16.33 11.68
C PRO A 109 -6.83 15.16 10.83
N SER A 110 -6.58 15.23 9.53
CA SER A 110 -7.18 14.33 8.53
C SER A 110 -6.21 13.98 7.41
N LEU A 111 -6.41 12.79 6.84
CA LEU A 111 -5.84 12.41 5.55
C LEU A 111 -6.81 12.75 4.43
N ILE A 112 -6.27 13.04 3.24
CA ILE A 112 -7.07 13.29 2.03
C ILE A 112 -6.71 12.26 0.96
N SER A 113 -7.73 11.70 0.32
CA SER A 113 -7.61 10.86 -0.87
C SER A 113 -8.60 11.32 -1.94
N ILE A 114 -8.37 10.87 -3.16
CA ILE A 114 -9.28 11.08 -4.28
C ILE A 114 -9.84 9.75 -4.78
N ASP A 115 -11.15 9.72 -4.99
CA ASP A 115 -11.77 8.64 -5.73
C ASP A 115 -11.36 8.75 -7.20
N ARG A 116 -10.58 7.78 -7.68
CA ARG A 116 -10.03 7.83 -9.04
C ARG A 116 -11.09 7.77 -10.13
N LEU A 117 -12.26 7.21 -9.84
CA LEU A 117 -13.36 7.10 -10.80
C LEU A 117 -14.17 8.41 -10.86
N THR A 118 -14.45 9.05 -9.73
CA THR A 118 -15.30 10.25 -9.68
C THR A 118 -14.51 11.56 -9.65
N ARG A 119 -13.21 11.49 -9.34
CA ARG A 119 -12.31 12.62 -9.10
C ARG A 119 -12.71 13.51 -7.92
N GLU A 120 -13.41 12.92 -6.96
CA GLU A 120 -13.87 13.60 -5.76
C GLU A 120 -12.94 13.36 -4.57
N PHE A 121 -12.74 14.40 -3.75
CA PHE A 121 -11.91 14.31 -2.56
C PHE A 121 -12.68 13.74 -1.37
N PHE A 122 -11.99 12.94 -0.57
CA PHE A 122 -12.47 12.35 0.66
C PHE A 122 -11.48 12.65 1.77
N SER A 123 -12.00 13.05 2.93
CA SER A 123 -11.22 13.18 4.15
C SER A 123 -11.47 11.99 5.08
N TYR A 124 -10.45 11.65 5.87
CA TYR A 124 -10.55 10.63 6.92
C TYR A 124 -9.79 11.09 8.15
N ARG A 125 -10.48 11.17 9.29
CA ARG A 125 -9.90 11.65 10.55
C ARG A 125 -8.80 10.71 11.03
N THR A 126 -7.67 11.25 11.46
CA THR A 126 -6.52 10.43 11.88
C THR A 126 -6.83 9.56 13.10
N GLU A 127 -7.64 10.05 14.03
CA GLU A 127 -8.09 9.31 15.22
C GLU A 127 -8.82 8.00 14.90
N ASN A 128 -9.47 7.93 13.74
CA ASN A 128 -10.26 6.78 13.31
C ASN A 128 -9.43 5.78 12.48
N ILE A 129 -8.14 6.06 12.24
CA ILE A 129 -7.28 5.21 11.44
C ILE A 129 -6.93 3.96 12.24
N ARG A 130 -7.25 2.79 11.65
CA ARG A 130 -6.86 1.49 12.16
C ARG A 130 -5.99 0.79 11.14
N ILE A 131 -4.73 0.57 11.50
CA ILE A 131 -3.77 -0.19 10.68
C ILE A 131 -3.78 -1.64 11.18
N PRO A 132 -3.93 -2.63 10.28
CA PRO A 132 -3.83 -4.03 10.68
C PRO A 132 -2.41 -4.36 11.16
N GLN A 133 -2.30 -5.15 12.22
CA GLN A 133 -1.01 -5.60 12.76
C GLN A 133 -0.22 -6.46 11.78
N THR A 134 -0.90 -7.14 10.86
CA THR A 134 -0.29 -8.01 9.86
C THR A 134 -0.84 -7.69 8.48
N ILE A 135 0.04 -7.59 7.48
CA ILE A 135 -0.34 -7.44 6.07
C ILE A 135 0.32 -8.55 5.26
N GLY A 136 -0.49 -9.41 4.63
CA GLY A 136 0.00 -10.50 3.79
C GLY A 136 1.05 -11.38 4.47
N GLY A 137 0.81 -11.74 5.74
CA GLY A 137 1.72 -12.57 6.53
C GLY A 137 2.91 -11.85 7.16
N ILE A 138 3.10 -10.55 6.89
CA ILE A 138 4.16 -9.73 7.50
C ILE A 138 3.61 -9.01 8.72
N GLN A 139 4.22 -9.22 9.88
CA GLN A 139 3.95 -8.45 11.08
C GLN A 139 4.55 -7.04 10.93
N LEU A 140 3.73 -6.00 11.12
CA LEU A 140 4.21 -4.62 11.08
C LEU A 140 4.90 -4.23 12.39
N SER A 141 5.98 -3.45 12.27
CA SER A 141 6.56 -2.74 13.41
C SER A 141 5.73 -1.51 13.77
N LYS A 142 5.88 -1.00 14.99
CA LYS A 142 5.24 0.27 15.39
C LYS A 142 5.59 1.43 14.45
N GLU A 143 6.84 1.49 14.00
CA GLU A 143 7.28 2.52 13.05
C GLU A 143 6.56 2.41 11.70
N GLN A 144 6.39 1.18 11.19
CA GLN A 144 5.66 0.92 9.95
C GLN A 144 4.18 1.27 10.06
N GLU A 145 3.56 0.96 11.20
CA GLU A 145 2.19 1.39 11.50
C GLU A 145 2.07 2.92 11.50
N GLU A 146 3.01 3.63 12.14
CA GLU A 146 3.00 5.11 12.19
C GLU A 146 3.26 5.75 10.80
N ILE A 147 4.09 5.14 9.96
CA ILE A 147 4.23 5.54 8.54
C ILE A 147 2.87 5.50 7.84
N LEU A 148 2.12 4.41 7.99
CA LEU A 148 0.80 4.29 7.35
C LEU A 148 -0.25 5.21 7.98
N LYS A 149 -0.25 5.38 9.32
CA LYS A 149 -1.15 6.32 10.02
C LYS A 149 -0.92 7.77 9.63
N SER A 150 0.34 8.16 9.40
CA SER A 150 0.69 9.49 8.89
C SER A 150 0.32 9.69 7.41
N GLY A 151 -0.28 8.68 6.76
CA GLY A 151 -0.67 8.70 5.36
C GLY A 151 0.51 8.52 4.39
N ARG A 152 1.72 8.30 4.90
CA ARG A 152 2.93 8.11 4.10
C ARG A 152 2.94 6.72 3.45
N VAL A 153 3.78 6.58 2.43
CA VAL A 153 3.93 5.33 1.70
C VAL A 153 4.91 4.41 2.42
N LEU A 154 4.49 3.16 2.62
CA LEU A 154 5.31 2.09 3.18
C LEU A 154 5.63 1.07 2.09
N PHE A 155 6.90 0.76 1.87
CA PHE A 155 7.30 -0.35 1.01
C PHE A 155 7.46 -1.62 1.83
N LEU A 156 6.80 -2.70 1.42
CA LEU A 156 6.92 -4.03 2.03
C LEU A 156 7.37 -5.05 0.99
N GLU A 157 8.24 -5.95 1.42
CA GLU A 157 8.77 -7.04 0.62
C GLU A 157 8.29 -8.40 1.11
N ASN A 158 8.25 -9.39 0.24
CA ASN A 158 7.86 -10.76 0.56
C ASN A 158 6.42 -10.86 1.13
N ILE A 159 5.51 -10.05 0.62
CA ILE A 159 4.09 -10.10 0.96
C ILE A 159 3.50 -11.37 0.36
N LEU A 160 2.84 -12.18 1.19
CA LEU A 160 2.15 -13.38 0.76
C LEU A 160 0.81 -13.02 0.10
N SER A 161 0.68 -13.29 -1.19
CA SER A 161 -0.58 -13.16 -1.90
C SER A 161 -1.58 -14.27 -1.52
N ARG A 162 -2.86 -14.04 -1.76
CA ARG A 162 -3.91 -15.07 -1.61
C ARG A 162 -3.66 -16.32 -2.45
N ARG A 163 -2.84 -16.22 -3.52
CA ARG A 163 -2.46 -17.33 -4.39
C ARG A 163 -1.18 -18.06 -3.93
N GLY A 164 -0.62 -17.69 -2.77
CA GLY A 164 0.59 -18.30 -2.21
C GLY A 164 1.91 -17.75 -2.75
N ASN A 165 1.89 -16.83 -3.72
CA ASN A 165 3.11 -16.20 -4.25
C ASN A 165 3.55 -15.03 -3.39
N LEU A 166 4.87 -14.88 -3.23
CA LEU A 166 5.48 -13.71 -2.60
C LEU A 166 5.65 -12.58 -3.63
N PHE A 167 5.39 -11.35 -3.21
CA PHE A 167 5.61 -10.15 -4.02
C PHE A 167 5.98 -8.96 -3.15
N ASN A 168 6.56 -7.93 -3.76
CA ASN A 168 6.86 -6.66 -3.09
C ASN A 168 5.86 -5.61 -3.54
N ALA A 169 5.47 -4.72 -2.64
CA ALA A 169 4.56 -3.63 -2.99
C ALA A 169 4.71 -2.43 -2.05
N SER A 170 4.30 -1.29 -2.58
CA SER A 170 4.10 -0.09 -1.78
C SER A 170 2.65 0.00 -1.35
N LEU A 171 2.45 0.41 -0.10
CA LEU A 171 1.16 0.51 0.56
C LEU A 171 0.97 1.91 1.10
N GLN A 172 -0.28 2.33 1.17
CA GLN A 172 -0.65 3.65 1.70
C GLN A 172 -2.07 3.61 2.25
N PHE A 173 -2.34 4.36 3.32
CA PHE A 173 -3.71 4.52 3.78
C PHE A 173 -4.51 5.36 2.78
N ASN A 174 -5.70 4.87 2.42
CA ASN A 174 -6.62 5.57 1.54
C ASN A 174 -7.84 6.08 2.32
N ALA A 175 -8.00 7.40 2.37
CA ALA A 175 -9.07 8.08 3.09
C ALA A 175 -10.47 7.86 2.48
N GLU A 176 -10.58 7.56 1.18
CA GLU A 176 -11.85 7.20 0.54
C GLU A 176 -12.31 5.80 0.94
N LYS A 177 -11.36 4.89 1.13
CA LYS A 177 -11.63 3.48 1.47
C LYS A 177 -11.65 3.20 2.98
N GLY A 178 -10.95 4.02 3.76
CA GLY A 178 -10.76 3.82 5.19
C GLY A 178 -9.81 2.67 5.55
N TYR A 179 -8.96 2.23 4.62
CA TYR A 179 -8.00 1.15 4.86
C TYR A 179 -6.71 1.32 4.03
N VAL A 180 -5.70 0.54 4.40
CA VAL A 180 -4.41 0.47 3.69
C VAL A 180 -4.58 -0.24 2.36
N GLU A 181 -4.32 0.46 1.26
CA GLU A 181 -4.36 -0.12 -0.08
C GLU A 181 -2.95 -0.37 -0.63
N PHE A 182 -2.88 -1.31 -1.56
CA PHE A 182 -1.67 -1.55 -2.34
C PHE A 182 -1.64 -0.62 -3.55
N LEU A 183 -0.49 0.01 -3.79
CA LEU A 183 -0.27 0.91 -4.91
C LEU A 183 0.20 0.14 -6.16
N PHE A 184 -0.67 -0.71 -6.72
CA PHE A 184 -0.39 -1.48 -7.95
C PHE A 184 -0.74 -0.71 -9.24
N ASN A 185 -0.37 0.57 -9.36
CA ASN A 185 -0.59 1.25 -10.63
C ASN A 185 0.51 0.81 -11.62
N LYS A 186 0.12 0.30 -12.80
CA LYS A 186 1.07 -0.07 -13.87
C LYS A 186 1.95 1.12 -14.31
N GLU A 187 1.49 2.35 -14.10
CA GLU A 187 2.23 3.58 -14.39
C GLU A 187 3.16 4.03 -13.24
N LEU A 188 2.93 3.52 -12.03
CA LEU A 188 3.79 3.71 -10.85
C LEU A 188 4.91 2.67 -10.90
N LYS A 189 5.93 2.92 -11.73
CA LYS A 189 7.20 2.22 -11.56
C LYS A 189 7.78 2.58 -10.20
N GLU A 190 8.40 1.63 -9.52
CA GLU A 190 9.05 1.79 -8.20
C GLU A 190 9.99 3.02 -8.17
N SER A 191 10.68 3.29 -9.29
CA SER A 191 11.52 4.48 -9.47
C SER A 191 10.76 5.80 -9.42
N LYS A 192 9.53 5.89 -9.94
CA LYS A 192 8.71 7.10 -9.85
C LYS A 192 8.27 7.35 -8.41
N LEU A 193 7.90 6.29 -7.70
CA LEU A 193 7.48 6.38 -6.30
C LEU A 193 8.63 6.86 -5.41
N ASN A 194 9.83 6.30 -5.58
CA ASN A 194 11.04 6.74 -4.87
C ASN A 194 11.39 8.21 -5.16
N ASN A 195 11.09 8.71 -6.36
CA ASN A 195 11.29 10.12 -6.73
C ASN A 195 10.16 11.05 -6.25
N LEU A 196 8.93 10.55 -6.08
CA LEU A 196 7.79 11.29 -5.50
C LEU A 196 8.02 11.50 -4.00
N PHE A 197 8.51 10.47 -3.32
CA PHE A 197 8.80 10.46 -1.90
C PHE A 197 10.32 10.61 -1.67
N GLN A 198 10.90 11.74 -2.12
CA GLN A 198 12.36 12.01 -2.03
C GLN A 198 12.92 11.76 -0.61
N LYS A 199 13.94 10.90 -0.53
CA LYS A 199 14.94 10.62 0.54
C LYS A 199 14.52 10.49 2.02
N ASN A 200 13.39 11.02 2.48
CA ASN A 200 13.03 11.09 3.90
C ASN A 200 11.67 10.45 4.25
N SER A 201 10.91 9.95 3.27
CA SER A 201 9.53 9.42 3.49
C SER A 201 9.32 7.99 3.05
N THR A 202 10.11 7.44 2.12
CA THR A 202 10.43 6.02 2.16
C THR A 202 11.47 5.82 3.25
N PHE A 203 11.03 5.70 4.50
CA PHE A 203 11.79 4.88 5.44
C PHE A 203 11.85 3.50 4.78
N LYS A 204 12.93 3.22 4.05
CA LYS A 204 13.53 1.90 4.15
C LYS A 204 13.80 1.78 5.65
N PRO A 205 12.97 1.04 6.42
CA PRO A 205 13.23 0.91 7.84
C PRO A 205 14.67 0.38 7.99
N PRO A 206 15.33 0.55 9.13
CA PRO A 206 16.42 -0.34 9.48
C PRO A 206 15.80 -1.75 9.52
N PHE A 207 15.84 -2.46 8.39
CA PHE A 207 15.00 -3.62 8.16
C PHE A 207 15.28 -4.68 9.22
N ASP A 208 14.27 -5.02 10.02
CA ASP A 208 14.21 -6.36 10.60
C ASP A 208 14.13 -7.33 9.42
N ILE A 209 15.01 -8.31 9.41
CA ILE A 209 15.17 -9.26 8.30
C ILE A 209 13.86 -10.00 8.07
N PRO A 210 13.41 -10.21 6.83
CA PRO A 210 12.19 -10.97 6.60
C PRO A 210 12.33 -12.38 7.21
N LYS A 211 11.37 -12.80 8.04
CA LYS A 211 11.39 -14.12 8.69
C LYS A 211 11.18 -15.30 7.73
N ILE A 212 10.93 -15.04 6.45
CA ILE A 212 10.66 -16.07 5.44
C ILE A 212 11.63 -15.87 4.28
N PHE A 213 12.29 -16.95 3.86
CA PHE A 213 13.13 -17.00 2.67
C PHE A 213 12.63 -18.08 1.70
N ARG A 214 12.24 -17.68 0.48
CA ARG A 214 11.75 -18.57 -0.59
C ARG A 214 10.67 -19.56 -0.13
N GLY A 215 9.71 -19.06 0.66
CA GLY A 215 8.59 -19.84 1.17
C GLY A 215 8.90 -20.71 2.40
N LYS A 216 10.13 -20.69 2.91
CA LYS A 216 10.50 -21.33 4.17
C LYS A 216 10.63 -20.30 5.30
N LEU A 217 9.98 -20.57 6.43
CA LEU A 217 10.16 -19.81 7.66
C LEU A 217 11.57 -20.04 8.21
N LEU A 218 12.29 -18.96 8.53
CA LEU A 218 13.58 -18.99 9.18
C LEU A 218 13.40 -19.41 10.64
N GLU A 219 14.26 -20.30 11.11
CA GLU A 219 14.38 -20.61 12.52
C GLU A 219 14.92 -19.39 13.28
N ASN A 220 14.60 -19.27 14.57
CA ASN A 220 14.99 -18.10 15.37
C ASN A 220 16.51 -17.85 15.34
N TRP A 221 17.32 -18.90 15.44
CA TRP A 221 18.78 -18.75 15.37
C TRP A 221 19.28 -18.30 13.98
N GLN A 222 18.56 -18.67 12.91
CA GLN A 222 18.88 -18.22 11.55
C GLN A 222 18.60 -16.72 11.41
N TYR A 223 17.44 -16.30 11.91
CA TYR A 223 17.03 -14.91 11.96
C TYR A 223 18.04 -14.04 12.73
N GLU A 224 18.41 -14.43 13.95
CA GLU A 224 19.35 -13.66 14.79
C GLU A 224 20.72 -13.52 14.12
N LYS A 225 21.22 -14.58 13.48
CA LYS A 225 22.50 -14.53 12.76
C LYS A 225 22.46 -13.63 11.55
N LEU A 226 21.40 -13.70 10.75
CA LEU A 226 21.20 -12.77 9.65
C LEU A 226 21.13 -11.32 10.18
N LYS A 227 20.55 -11.12 11.38
CA LYS A 227 20.44 -9.81 12.05
C LYS A 227 21.79 -9.29 12.49
N ALA A 228 22.70 -10.17 12.88
CA ALA A 228 24.10 -9.85 13.10
C ALA A 228 24.90 -9.61 11.80
N GLY A 229 24.30 -9.82 10.62
CA GLY A 229 24.99 -9.71 9.32
C GLY A 229 25.78 -10.97 8.94
N GLU A 230 25.54 -12.08 9.63
CA GLU A 230 26.20 -13.35 9.35
C GLU A 230 25.53 -14.12 8.20
N ILE A 231 26.29 -15.07 7.65
CA ILE A 231 25.81 -16.05 6.68
C ILE A 231 25.25 -17.26 7.42
N VAL A 232 24.07 -17.70 7.01
CA VAL A 232 23.34 -18.79 7.65
C VAL A 232 23.05 -19.92 6.67
N TYR A 233 23.19 -21.16 7.12
CA TYR A 233 22.78 -22.32 6.35
C TYR A 233 21.27 -22.54 6.41
N ILE A 234 20.65 -22.82 5.27
CA ILE A 234 19.22 -23.11 5.14
C ILE A 234 19.02 -24.33 4.23
N ASN A 235 18.17 -25.26 4.66
CA ASN A 235 17.78 -26.47 3.94
C ASN A 235 16.26 -26.50 3.66
N GLY A 236 15.77 -27.51 2.95
CA GLY A 236 14.33 -27.71 2.74
C GLY A 236 13.67 -26.65 1.85
N LEU A 237 14.46 -25.96 1.02
CA LEU A 237 13.93 -25.06 0.00
C LEU A 237 13.43 -25.90 -1.17
N THR A 238 12.34 -25.49 -1.82
CA THR A 238 11.75 -26.26 -2.94
C THR A 238 11.91 -25.50 -4.23
N ASN A 239 12.41 -26.14 -5.29
CA ASN A 239 12.54 -25.53 -6.61
C ASN A 239 11.22 -25.62 -7.39
N LYS A 240 11.15 -24.98 -8.57
CA LYS A 240 9.93 -25.00 -9.41
C LYS A 240 9.50 -26.41 -9.86
N LYS A 241 10.41 -27.38 -9.85
CA LYS A 241 10.14 -28.79 -10.21
C LYS A 241 9.75 -29.65 -9.00
N GLY A 242 9.65 -29.05 -7.80
CA GLY A 242 9.33 -29.77 -6.56
C GLY A 242 10.54 -30.40 -5.85
N ASN A 243 11.75 -30.30 -6.41
CA ASN A 243 12.93 -30.89 -5.76
C ASN A 243 13.44 -29.98 -4.64
N GLN A 244 13.82 -30.61 -3.53
CA GLN A 244 14.41 -29.89 -2.41
C GLN A 244 15.87 -29.54 -2.66
N TYR A 245 16.31 -28.41 -2.13
CA TYR A 245 17.69 -27.95 -2.15
C TYR A 245 18.04 -27.17 -0.88
N GLN A 246 19.35 -26.99 -0.68
CA GLN A 246 19.94 -26.28 0.45
C GLN A 246 21.00 -25.30 -0.02
N GLY A 247 21.39 -24.39 0.87
CA GLY A 247 22.51 -23.49 0.66
C GLY A 247 22.71 -22.55 1.83
N TYR A 248 23.37 -21.45 1.55
CA TYR A 248 23.72 -20.40 2.49
C TYR A 248 23.04 -19.10 2.08
N ILE A 249 22.53 -18.37 3.05
CA ILE A 249 21.91 -17.07 2.86
C ILE A 249 22.60 -16.01 3.70
N SER A 250 22.73 -14.82 3.14
CA SER A 250 23.11 -13.57 3.83
C SER A 250 22.05 -12.52 3.55
N TYR A 251 22.00 -11.47 4.37
CA TYR A 251 21.07 -10.36 4.17
C TYR A 251 21.85 -9.06 4.05
N ASP A 252 21.81 -8.44 2.87
CA ASP A 252 22.40 -7.12 2.66
C ASP A 252 21.41 -6.05 3.15
N LYS A 253 21.74 -5.45 4.30
CA LYS A 253 20.94 -4.40 4.94
C LYS A 253 20.86 -3.11 4.12
N ASN A 254 21.83 -2.85 3.24
CA ASN A 254 21.86 -1.65 2.41
C ASN A 254 20.83 -1.75 1.28
N ASN A 255 20.72 -2.93 0.67
CA ASN A 255 19.84 -3.17 -0.46
C ASN A 255 18.50 -3.83 -0.07
N GLY A 256 18.39 -4.39 1.14
CA GLY A 256 17.21 -5.06 1.69
C GLY A 256 17.01 -6.50 1.21
N LYS A 257 18.02 -7.13 0.62
CA LYS A 257 17.86 -8.41 -0.10
C LYS A 257 18.59 -9.56 0.57
N PHE A 258 17.99 -10.74 0.46
CA PHE A 258 18.70 -11.99 0.67
C PHE A 258 19.59 -12.31 -0.52
N GLU A 259 20.85 -12.62 -0.24
CA GLU A 259 21.73 -13.30 -1.19
C GLU A 259 21.75 -14.79 -0.87
N PHE A 260 21.86 -15.62 -1.90
CA PHE A 260 21.88 -17.06 -1.75
C PHE A 260 23.07 -17.66 -2.50
N SER A 261 23.80 -18.55 -1.84
CA SER A 261 24.88 -19.31 -2.44
C SER A 261 24.76 -20.79 -2.12
N PHE A 262 24.95 -21.63 -3.12
CA PHE A 262 25.07 -23.08 -2.92
C PHE A 262 26.36 -23.48 -2.20
N LYS A 263 27.38 -22.62 -2.20
CA LYS A 263 28.68 -22.86 -1.56
C LYS A 263 28.89 -21.84 -0.45
N ASN A 264 29.46 -22.26 0.68
CA ASN A 264 29.76 -21.36 1.78
C ASN A 264 30.70 -20.21 1.31
N PRO A 265 30.25 -18.95 1.27
CA PRO A 265 31.05 -17.83 0.79
C PRO A 265 32.30 -17.58 1.64
N ASN A 266 32.21 -17.79 2.96
CA ASN A 266 33.33 -17.61 3.89
C ASN A 266 34.51 -18.56 3.61
N LYS A 267 34.27 -19.71 2.95
CA LYS A 267 35.37 -20.60 2.54
C LYS A 267 36.20 -20.05 1.39
N LYS A 268 35.65 -19.18 0.53
CA LYS A 268 36.42 -18.54 -0.56
C LYS A 268 37.31 -17.43 -0.02
N GLU A 269 36.78 -16.55 0.83
CA GLU A 269 37.56 -15.47 1.46
C GLU A 269 38.68 -16.01 2.34
N GLN A 270 38.44 -17.10 3.09
CA GLN A 270 39.49 -17.76 3.88
C GLN A 270 40.56 -18.47 3.02
N GLN A 271 40.22 -18.89 1.80
CA GLN A 271 41.20 -19.47 0.85
C GLN A 271 42.00 -18.39 0.12
N GLU A 272 41.39 -17.26 -0.21
CA GLU A 272 42.07 -16.10 -0.80
C GLU A 272 42.97 -15.38 0.22
N ALA A 273 42.51 -15.19 1.46
CA ALA A 273 43.34 -14.65 2.55
C ALA A 273 44.56 -15.55 2.87
N LYS A 274 44.40 -16.88 2.82
CA LYS A 274 45.52 -17.82 2.97
C LYS A 274 46.51 -17.76 1.80
N LYS A 275 46.05 -17.56 0.57
CA LYS A 275 46.92 -17.34 -0.60
C LYS A 275 47.74 -16.05 -0.48
N ILE A 276 47.13 -14.98 0.00
CA ILE A 276 47.81 -13.67 0.18
C ILE A 276 48.85 -13.76 1.32
N SER A 277 48.54 -14.44 2.43
CA SER A 277 49.50 -14.64 3.54
C SER A 277 50.65 -15.62 3.23
N GLY A 278 50.50 -16.46 2.20
CA GLY A 278 51.53 -17.40 1.76
C GLY A 278 52.61 -16.76 0.87
N ILE A 279 52.29 -15.66 0.19
CA ILE A 279 53.20 -14.97 -0.74
C ILE A 279 54.14 -14.00 0.00
N SER A 280 53.77 -13.50 1.19
CA SER A 280 54.58 -12.51 1.93
C SER A 280 55.70 -13.10 2.81
N LYS A 281 55.86 -14.43 2.87
CA LYS A 281 56.91 -15.09 3.67
C LYS A 281 58.15 -15.55 2.87
N GLY A 282 58.38 -14.98 1.70
CA GLY A 282 59.45 -15.42 0.80
C GLY A 282 60.22 -14.29 0.12
N ARG A 283 60.93 -13.44 0.87
CA ARG A 283 62.19 -12.83 0.43
C ARG A 283 62.92 -12.24 1.64
N LYS A 284 63.83 -13.02 2.21
CA LYS A 284 65.00 -12.49 2.91
C LYS A 284 66.09 -12.32 1.85
N LEU A 285 66.48 -11.08 1.60
CA LEU A 285 67.84 -10.67 1.22
C LEU A 285 68.05 -9.32 1.87
#